data_AF-A0A1G0XYJ9-F1
#
_entry.id   AF-A0A1G0XYJ9-F1
#
_cell.length_a   1.000
_cell.length_b   1.000
_cell.length_c   1.000
_cell.angle_alpha   90.00
_cell.angle_beta   90.00
_cell.angle_gamma   90.00
#
_symmetry.space_group_name_H-M   'P 1'
#
loop_
_entity.id
_entity.type
_entity.pdbx_description
1 polymer ?
#
loop_
_entity_poly.entity_id
_entity_poly.type
_entity_poly.pdbx_seq_one_letter_code
_entity_poly.pdbx_strand_id
1 'polypeptide(L)'
;MHQVTTSFGTSTETILEIVNEGIIPVQHDDDDYEEWRFDDDACRRIRLVLQLNRDLGVNVAGAALVLELLNEIEELHSLLAHLRS
;
A
#
# COMPACT_ATOMS: atom_id res chain seq x y z
N MET A 1 -6.58 10.75 -8.88
CA MET A 1 -7.24 10.66 -7.54
C MET A 1 -8.73 10.25 -7.51
N HIS A 2 -9.67 10.98 -8.14
CA HIS A 2 -11.12 10.79 -7.92
C HIS A 2 -11.66 9.36 -8.20
N GLN A 3 -11.13 8.68 -9.22
CA GLN A 3 -11.53 7.30 -9.53
C GLN A 3 -11.16 6.31 -8.41
N VAL A 4 -10.01 6.50 -7.77
CA VAL A 4 -9.51 5.56 -6.74
C VAL A 4 -10.31 5.72 -5.45
N THR A 5 -10.57 6.95 -5.01
CA THR A 5 -11.37 7.22 -3.81
C THR A 5 -12.79 6.67 -3.95
N THR A 6 -13.41 6.81 -5.12
CA THR A 6 -14.74 6.25 -5.42
C THR A 6 -14.72 4.71 -5.43
N SER A 7 -13.74 4.10 -6.08
CA SER A 7 -13.65 2.64 -6.21
C SER A 7 -13.44 1.92 -4.88
N PHE A 8 -12.69 2.54 -3.97
CA PHE A 8 -12.42 2.00 -2.65
C PHE A 8 -13.36 2.51 -1.55
N GLY A 9 -14.21 3.50 -1.85
CA GLY A 9 -15.12 4.11 -0.88
C GLY A 9 -14.38 4.79 0.27
N THR A 10 -13.27 5.46 -0.02
CA THR A 10 -12.38 6.09 0.98
C THR A 10 -12.15 7.56 0.66
N SER A 11 -11.64 8.33 1.62
CA SER A 11 -11.31 9.75 1.43
C SER A 11 -10.00 9.95 0.68
N THR A 12 -9.84 11.13 0.07
CA THR A 12 -8.56 11.57 -0.50
C THR A 12 -7.46 11.61 0.55
N GLU A 13 -7.77 12.04 1.77
CA GLU A 13 -6.83 12.10 2.90
C GLU A 13 -6.21 10.73 3.19
N THR A 14 -7.01 9.67 3.23
CA THR A 14 -6.50 8.31 3.43
C THR A 14 -5.58 7.87 2.29
N ILE A 15 -5.90 8.20 1.04
CA ILE A 15 -5.03 7.86 -0.10
C ILE A 15 -3.71 8.63 -0.02
N LEU A 16 -3.74 9.91 0.34
CA LEU A 16 -2.53 10.71 0.55
C LEU A 16 -1.68 10.15 1.69
N GLU A 17 -2.30 9.74 2.80
CA GLU A 17 -1.58 9.09 3.91
C GLU A 17 -0.89 7.80 3.44
N ILE A 18 -1.58 6.93 2.70
CA ILE A 18 -1.01 5.70 2.14
C ILE A 18 0.20 5.99 1.25
N VAL A 19 0.12 7.04 0.43
CA VAL A 19 1.23 7.45 -0.45
C VAL A 19 2.39 8.05 0.35
N ASN A 20 2.10 8.89 1.35
CA ASN A 20 3.11 9.53 2.19
C ASN A 20 3.88 8.52 3.06
N GLU A 21 3.21 7.44 3.49
CA GLU A 21 3.86 6.32 4.19
C GLU A 21 4.68 5.42 3.22
N GLY A 22 4.81 5.80 1.94
CA GLY A 22 5.64 5.10 0.95
C GLY A 22 5.07 3.76 0.49
N ILE A 23 3.83 3.42 0.88
CA ILE A 23 3.19 2.15 0.55
C ILE A 23 2.98 2.05 -0.96
N ILE A 24 2.62 3.17 -1.60
CA ILE A 24 2.44 3.26 -3.05
C ILE A 24 3.55 4.15 -3.61
N PRO A 25 4.36 3.65 -4.56
CA PRO A 25 5.30 4.49 -5.26
C PRO A 25 4.54 5.43 -6.20
N VAL A 26 4.58 6.73 -5.93
CA VAL A 26 4.16 7.78 -6.88
C VAL A 26 5.37 8.63 -7.25
N GLN A 27 5.38 9.20 -8.45
CA GLN A 27 6.38 10.20 -8.80
C GLN A 27 6.04 11.49 -8.02
N HIS A 28 6.77 11.76 -6.94
CA HIS A 28 6.54 12.90 -6.04
C HIS A 28 6.75 14.28 -6.67
N ASP A 29 7.14 14.35 -7.95
CA ASP A 29 7.37 15.62 -8.66
C ASP A 29 6.07 16.27 -9.16
N ASP A 30 4.93 15.56 -9.16
CA ASP A 30 3.62 16.14 -9.48
C ASP A 30 2.95 16.66 -8.19
N ASP A 31 3.09 17.98 -7.96
CA ASP A 31 2.39 18.72 -6.89
C ASP A 31 0.85 18.64 -7.01
N ASP A 32 0.34 18.22 -8.18
CA ASP A 32 -1.08 18.00 -8.42
C ASP A 32 -1.46 16.51 -8.26
N TYR A 33 -1.91 16.17 -7.05
CA TYR A 33 -2.40 14.82 -6.75
C TYR A 33 -3.65 14.42 -7.54
N GLU A 34 -4.35 15.36 -8.18
CA GLU A 34 -5.48 15.03 -9.06
C GLU A 34 -5.03 14.19 -10.26
N GLU A 35 -3.82 14.45 -10.77
CA GLU A 35 -3.21 13.78 -11.93
C GLU A 35 -2.60 12.41 -11.61
N TRP A 36 -2.46 12.05 -10.32
CA TRP A 36 -1.89 10.77 -9.92
C TRP A 36 -2.64 9.58 -10.52
N ARG A 37 -1.85 8.70 -11.14
CA ARG A 37 -2.31 7.44 -11.75
C ARG A 37 -1.90 6.28 -10.87
N PHE A 38 -2.87 5.45 -10.52
CA PHE A 38 -2.68 4.25 -9.70
C PHE A 38 -2.79 3.02 -10.61
N ASP A 39 -1.74 2.22 -10.68
CA ASP A 39 -1.75 0.96 -11.41
C ASP A 39 -2.38 -0.18 -10.58
N ASP A 40 -2.36 -1.39 -11.12
CA ASP A 40 -2.93 -2.57 -10.48
C ASP A 40 -2.21 -2.93 -9.16
N ASP A 41 -0.91 -2.68 -9.06
CA ASP A 41 -0.15 -2.93 -7.83
C ASP A 41 -0.53 -1.93 -6.74
N ALA A 42 -0.56 -0.64 -7.10
CA ALA A 42 -1.04 0.40 -6.21
C ALA A 42 -2.46 0.11 -5.70
N CYS A 43 -3.38 -0.29 -6.58
CA CYS A 43 -4.75 -0.68 -6.20
C CYS A 43 -4.78 -1.88 -5.26
N ARG A 44 -3.90 -2.87 -5.45
CA ARG A 44 -3.77 -4.02 -4.55
C ARG A 44 -3.30 -3.60 -3.16
N ARG A 45 -2.27 -2.74 -3.09
CA ARG A 45 -1.75 -2.22 -1.82
C ARG A 45 -2.77 -1.37 -1.07
N ILE A 46 -3.50 -0.48 -1.76
CA ILE A 46 -4.61 0.28 -1.16
C ILE A 46 -5.63 -0.66 -0.51
N ARG A 47 -6.08 -1.68 -1.25
CA ARG A 47 -7.04 -2.67 -0.75
C ARG A 47 -6.54 -3.33 0.53
N LEU A 48 -5.28 -3.72 0.54
CA LEU A 48 -4.68 -4.43 1.67
C LEU A 48 -4.55 -3.53 2.90
N VAL A 49 -4.14 -2.27 2.75
CA VAL A 49 -4.11 -1.30 3.86
C VAL A 49 -5.51 -1.10 4.44
N LEU A 50 -6.51 -0.86 3.58
CA LEU A 50 -7.90 -0.68 4.02
C LEU A 50 -8.45 -1.93 4.72
N GLN A 51 -8.06 -3.11 4.27
CA GLN A 51 -8.43 -4.36 4.91
C GLN A 51 -7.74 -4.55 6.26
N LEU A 52 -6.44 -4.27 6.37
CA LEU A 52 -5.72 -4.32 7.65
C LEU A 52 -6.33 -3.34 8.66
N ASN A 53 -6.68 -2.13 8.22
CA ASN A 53 -7.35 -1.16 9.08
C ASN A 53 -8.72 -1.68 9.55
N ARG A 54 -9.52 -2.28 8.67
CA ARG A 54 -10.85 -2.81 9.02
C ARG A 54 -10.78 -4.05 9.91
N ASP A 55 -9.92 -5.00 9.57
CA ASP A 55 -9.91 -6.33 10.16
C ASP A 55 -9.07 -6.36 11.46
N LEU A 56 -8.02 -5.54 11.55
CA LEU A 56 -7.08 -5.51 12.68
C LEU A 56 -7.08 -4.18 13.45
N GLY A 57 -7.76 -3.14 12.95
CA GLY A 57 -7.80 -1.83 13.61
C GLY A 57 -6.49 -1.05 13.54
N VAL A 58 -5.55 -1.45 12.67
CA VAL A 58 -4.25 -0.77 12.53
C VAL A 58 -4.37 0.48 11.66
N ASN A 59 -3.65 1.55 11.99
CA ASN A 59 -3.58 2.75 11.15
C ASN A 59 -2.70 2.53 9.90
N VAL A 60 -2.60 3.53 9.02
CA VAL A 60 -1.84 3.41 7.77
C VAL A 60 -0.35 3.14 8.02
N ALA A 61 0.28 3.86 8.96
CA ALA A 61 1.67 3.59 9.36
C ALA A 61 1.86 2.15 9.89
N GLY A 62 0.92 1.64 10.68
CA GLY A 62 0.93 0.24 11.13
C GLY A 62 0.77 -0.75 9.98
N ALA A 63 -0.06 -0.42 8.98
CA ALA A 63 -0.22 -1.22 7.77
C ALA A 63 1.05 -1.21 6.90
N ALA A 64 1.77 -0.08 6.82
CA ALA A 64 3.08 0.01 6.16
C ALA A 64 4.08 -0.95 6.81
N LEU A 65 4.18 -0.92 8.15
CA LEU A 65 5.05 -1.83 8.89
C LEU A 65 4.66 -3.31 8.69
N VAL A 66 3.37 -3.64 8.70
CA VAL A 66 2.92 -5.01 8.42
C VAL A 66 3.31 -5.45 7.01
N LEU A 67 3.17 -4.57 6.03
CA LEU A 67 3.58 -4.84 4.65
C LEU A 67 5.09 -5.10 4.54
N GLU A 68 5.92 -4.27 5.19
CA GLU A 68 7.38 -4.50 5.26
C GLU A 68 7.72 -5.85 5.88
N LEU A 69 7.07 -6.22 7.00
CA LEU A 69 7.29 -7.50 7.66
C LEU A 69 6.84 -8.69 6.79
N LEU A 70 5.75 -8.56 6.04
CA LEU A 70 5.32 -9.59 5.10
C LEU A 70 6.34 -9.77 3.97
N ASN A 71 6.87 -8.69 3.42
CA ASN A 71 7.93 -8.74 2.41
C ASN A 71 9.18 -9.45 2.96
N GLU A 72 9.62 -9.10 4.18
CA GLU A 72 10.76 -9.76 4.83
C GLU A 72 10.51 -11.27 5.01
N ILE A 73 9.30 -11.67 5.43
CA ILE A 73 8.94 -13.09 5.56
C ILE A 73 8.99 -13.80 4.21
N GLU A 74 8.49 -13.17 3.14
CA GLU A 74 8.54 -13.73 1.78
C GLU A 74 9.99 -13.88 1.29
N GLU A 75 10.86 -12.91 1.55
CA GLU A 75 12.28 -12.97 1.23
C GLU A 75 12.98 -14.10 1.99
N LEU A 76 12.72 -14.23 3.30
CA LEU A 76 13.27 -15.31 4.12
C LEU A 76 12.79 -16.69 3.64
N HIS A 77 11.51 -16.84 3.29
CA HIS A 77 10.99 -18.09 2.72
C HIS A 77 11.64 -18.42 1.37
N SER A 78 11.87 -17.42 0.51
CA SER A 78 12.55 -17.59 -0.77
C SER A 78 13.99 -18.08 -0.57
N LEU A 79 14.73 -17.48 0.37
CA LEU A 79 16.09 -17.90 0.70
C LEU A 79 16.13 -19.35 1.22
N LEU A 80 15.22 -19.71 2.13
CA LEU A 80 15.11 -21.07 2.65
C LEU A 80 14.77 -22.08 1.56
N ALA A 81 13.92 -21.73 0.59
CA ALA A 81 13.62 -22.58 -0.56
C ALA A 81 14.86 -22.81 -1.42
N HIS A 82 15.66 -21.75 -1.64
CA HIS A 82 16.89 -21.81 -2.42
C HIS A 82 17.99 -22.67 -1.76
N LEU A 83 18.10 -22.64 -0.43
CA LEU A 83 19.09 -23.46 0.31
C LEU A 83 18.74 -24.95 0.38
N ARG A 84 17.47 -25.30 0.11
CA ARG A 84 16.96 -26.68 0.15
C ARG A 84 16.97 -27.37 -1.21
N SER A 85 17.29 -26.66 -2.29
CA SER A 85 17.49 -27.20 -3.65
C SER A 85 18.94 -27.57 -3.89
#